data_AF-A0A021VP07-F1
#
_entry.id   AF-A0A021VP07-F1
#
_cell.length_a   1.000
_cell.length_b   1.000
_cell.length_c   1.000
_cell.angle_alpha   90.00
_cell.angle_beta   90.00
_cell.angle_gamma   90.00
#
_symmetry.space_group_name_H-M   'P 1'
#
loop_
_entity.id
_entity.type
_entity.pdbx_description
1 polymer ?
#
loop_
_entity_poly.entity_id
_entity_poly.type
_entity_poly.pdbx_seq_one_letter_code
_entity_poly.pdbx_strand_id
1 'polypeptide(L)'
;MMDPAAAFLPAASKAEAVARLYALAGAPPEPLGPGSTEKKSVLLALAHRLNLPVNPRSPKPTLGGHVAQALGASWTPAAWSRGSTITLYGLNTLLEAATLELHQRTVRSAIEEALAAELGIGGFRPARSKIEAVNRISALTRSGPQVLGPGSKERKSVLINLAEGLRLGVDTSRNKVELGASIAVALGASWTPRAWSAGHTITLDGLNNLLAAGERRLGLLGQDAEQVFATPSEEAAALLAALAEAIDAAWDGRHCVETMRDAEFRHWRQTEWIGWYFEYVGIPALVNAFGGGPRRILNTSFDYALRSTWDLKAHSRGGEAAALLNDRDAIEAGLDEPGGVGFIVLTGDPDYSDAAFDAWHRELRGAGPAHDRSRTLKSAFRPLRLDAYHLRDRAALEAALEREEFAVMAQGRQPDGSTRKPKLKIRFNKANSVSGSRVASRSLTT
;
A
#
# COMPACT_ATOMS: atom_id res chain seq x y z
N MET A 1 -27.70 -25.73 6.17
CA MET A 1 -26.79 -25.37 7.27
C MET A 1 -26.01 -26.63 7.61
N MET A 2 -24.82 -26.79 7.03
CA MET A 2 -23.90 -27.87 7.40
C MET A 2 -22.93 -27.32 8.44
N ASP A 3 -22.66 -28.13 9.47
CA ASP A 3 -21.69 -27.89 10.52
C ASP A 3 -20.27 -27.67 9.92
N PRO A 4 -19.55 -26.57 10.22
CA PRO A 4 -18.20 -26.31 9.69
C PRO A 4 -17.15 -27.30 10.23
N ALA A 5 -17.50 -28.14 11.21
CA ALA A 5 -16.74 -29.33 11.57
C ALA A 5 -17.00 -30.52 10.62
N ALA A 6 -17.38 -30.26 9.36
CA ALA A 6 -17.23 -31.22 8.28
C ALA A 6 -15.74 -31.60 8.20
N ALA A 7 -15.44 -32.74 8.81
CA ALA A 7 -14.13 -33.16 9.30
C ALA A 7 -12.99 -32.81 8.33
N PHE A 8 -12.10 -31.91 8.76
CA PHE A 8 -10.76 -31.86 8.18
C PHE A 8 -10.19 -33.29 8.18
N LEU A 9 -9.93 -33.83 7.00
CA LEU A 9 -9.36 -35.16 6.85
C LEU A 9 -7.84 -35.04 6.91
N PRO A 10 -7.19 -35.40 8.04
CA PRO A 10 -5.75 -35.33 8.13
C PRO A 10 -5.13 -36.25 7.07
N ALA A 11 -4.01 -35.82 6.49
CA ALA A 11 -3.23 -36.69 5.62
C ALA A 11 -2.69 -37.88 6.41
N ALA A 12 -2.76 -39.08 5.81
CA ALA A 12 -2.26 -40.32 6.38
C ALA A 12 -0.73 -40.44 6.25
N SER A 13 -0.11 -39.62 5.39
CA SER A 13 1.33 -39.61 5.18
C SER A 13 1.89 -38.21 4.93
N LYS A 14 3.20 -38.04 5.12
CA LYS A 14 3.90 -36.78 4.84
C LYS A 14 3.87 -36.40 3.36
N ALA A 15 4.00 -37.39 2.48
CA ALA A 15 3.98 -37.17 1.03
C ALA A 15 2.62 -36.63 0.59
N GLU A 16 1.55 -37.22 1.12
CA GLU A 16 0.19 -36.74 0.92
C GLU A 16 -0.02 -35.33 1.50
N ALA A 17 0.43 -35.08 2.72
CA ALA A 17 0.30 -33.75 3.35
C ALA A 17 0.99 -32.66 2.52
N VAL A 18 2.22 -32.93 2.04
CA VAL A 18 2.98 -31.99 1.19
C VAL A 18 2.30 -31.78 -0.15
N ALA A 19 1.79 -32.83 -0.80
CA ALA A 19 1.08 -32.70 -2.07
C ALA A 19 -0.19 -31.85 -1.93
N ARG A 20 -0.97 -32.06 -0.86
CA ARG A 20 -2.16 -31.26 -0.57
C ARG A 20 -1.81 -29.80 -0.25
N LEU A 21 -0.72 -29.54 0.48
CA LEU A 21 -0.25 -28.17 0.75
C LEU A 21 0.19 -27.44 -0.53
N TYR A 22 0.86 -28.12 -1.46
CA TYR A 22 1.19 -27.54 -2.77
C TYR A 22 -0.07 -27.24 -3.60
N ALA A 23 -1.06 -28.14 -3.57
CA ALA A 23 -2.35 -27.92 -4.22
C ALA A 23 -3.06 -26.68 -3.65
N LEU A 24 -3.10 -26.51 -2.32
CA LEU A 24 -3.64 -25.29 -1.70
C LEU A 24 -2.84 -24.03 -2.05
N ALA A 25 -1.52 -24.17 -2.19
CA ALA A 25 -0.63 -23.08 -2.59
C ALA A 25 -0.75 -22.69 -4.07
N GLY A 26 -1.41 -23.51 -4.90
CA GLY A 26 -1.45 -23.32 -6.36
C GLY A 26 -0.09 -23.51 -7.04
N ALA A 27 0.79 -24.33 -6.46
CA ALA A 27 2.14 -24.58 -6.95
C ALA A 27 2.31 -26.05 -7.36
N PRO A 28 3.19 -26.35 -8.35
CA PRO A 28 3.44 -27.73 -8.77
C PRO A 28 4.02 -28.55 -7.61
N PRO A 29 3.54 -29.78 -7.38
CA PRO A 29 4.00 -30.60 -6.25
C PRO A 29 5.45 -31.04 -6.47
N GLU A 30 6.28 -30.87 -5.45
CA GLU A 30 7.64 -31.40 -5.42
C GLU A 30 7.73 -32.67 -4.57
N PRO A 31 8.53 -33.68 -4.97
CA PRO A 31 8.74 -34.87 -4.16
C PRO A 31 9.48 -34.52 -2.86
N LEU A 32 9.30 -35.37 -1.84
CA LEU A 32 10.05 -35.26 -0.58
C LEU A 32 11.56 -35.37 -0.85
N GLY A 33 12.34 -34.63 -0.07
CA GLY A 33 13.80 -34.72 -0.07
C GLY A 33 14.33 -35.96 0.64
N PRO A 34 15.66 -36.14 0.68
CA PRO A 34 16.31 -37.24 1.39
C PRO A 34 15.80 -37.37 2.84
N GLY A 35 15.55 -38.61 3.29
CA GLY A 35 15.02 -38.89 4.62
C GLY A 35 13.54 -38.54 4.81
N SER A 36 12.74 -38.52 3.73
CA SER A 36 11.31 -38.19 3.76
C SER A 36 11.04 -36.80 4.35
N THR A 37 11.92 -35.86 4.04
CA THR A 37 11.85 -34.48 4.53
C THR A 37 11.10 -33.61 3.55
N GLU A 38 10.16 -32.82 4.05
CA GLU A 38 9.51 -31.77 3.28
C GLU A 38 10.54 -30.72 2.83
N LYS A 39 10.40 -30.28 1.58
CA LYS A 39 11.17 -29.16 1.06
C LYS A 39 10.64 -27.87 1.65
N LYS A 40 11.54 -26.91 1.88
CA LYS A 40 11.17 -25.58 2.39
C LYS A 40 10.25 -24.81 1.42
N SER A 41 10.30 -25.13 0.13
CA SER A 41 9.47 -24.51 -0.91
C SER A 41 7.97 -24.64 -0.65
N VAL A 42 7.49 -25.75 -0.07
CA VAL A 42 6.04 -25.91 0.22
C VAL A 42 5.52 -24.87 1.21
N LEU A 43 6.32 -24.53 2.23
CA LEU A 43 5.95 -23.51 3.21
C LEU A 43 5.97 -22.11 2.61
N LEU A 44 6.95 -21.84 1.74
CA LEU A 44 7.08 -20.55 1.06
C LEU A 44 5.99 -20.34 0.03
N ALA A 45 5.64 -21.38 -0.74
CA ALA A 45 4.54 -21.35 -1.70
C ALA A 45 3.22 -21.07 -0.99
N LEU A 46 2.96 -21.74 0.14
CA LEU A 46 1.76 -21.51 0.94
C LEU A 46 1.72 -20.10 1.54
N ALA A 47 2.83 -19.65 2.13
CA ALA A 47 2.93 -18.30 2.69
C ALA A 47 2.75 -17.23 1.60
N HIS A 48 3.29 -17.45 0.40
CA HIS A 48 3.11 -16.56 -0.74
C HIS A 48 1.65 -16.51 -1.19
N ARG A 49 1.02 -17.67 -1.39
CA ARG A 49 -0.39 -17.78 -1.81
C ARG A 49 -1.35 -17.09 -0.85
N LEU A 50 -1.09 -17.21 0.45
CA LEU A 50 -1.94 -16.67 1.52
C LEU A 50 -1.51 -15.26 1.96
N ASN A 51 -0.44 -14.71 1.38
CA ASN A 51 0.16 -13.42 1.71
C ASN A 51 0.54 -13.29 3.21
N LEU A 52 1.19 -14.32 3.75
CA LEU A 52 1.56 -14.40 5.17
C LEU A 52 2.95 -13.76 5.41
N PRO A 53 3.13 -12.98 6.49
CA PRO A 53 4.40 -12.33 6.81
C PRO A 53 5.40 -13.34 7.36
N VAL A 54 6.20 -13.95 6.49
CA VAL A 54 7.23 -14.93 6.88
C VAL A 54 8.62 -14.49 6.47
N ASN A 55 9.64 -14.89 7.24
CA ASN A 55 11.04 -14.69 6.87
C ASN A 55 11.55 -15.93 6.10
N PRO A 56 11.86 -15.82 4.79
CA PRO A 56 12.32 -16.94 3.98
C PRO A 56 13.68 -17.50 4.40
N ARG A 57 14.45 -16.77 5.24
CA ARG A 57 15.74 -17.24 5.76
C ARG A 57 15.61 -18.09 7.02
N SER A 58 14.44 -18.09 7.67
CA SER A 58 14.21 -18.87 8.88
C SER A 58 14.36 -20.38 8.64
N PRO A 59 14.86 -21.15 9.63
CA PRO A 59 14.83 -22.61 9.58
C PRO A 59 13.41 -23.16 9.37
N LYS A 60 13.27 -24.35 8.78
CA LYS A 60 11.95 -24.94 8.45
C LYS A 60 10.98 -24.98 9.64
N PRO A 61 11.36 -25.39 10.87
CA PRO A 61 10.44 -25.39 12.01
C PRO A 61 9.99 -23.98 12.41
N THR A 62 10.90 -23.00 12.39
CA THR A 62 10.58 -21.59 12.66
C THR A 62 9.66 -21.02 11.59
N LEU A 63 9.93 -21.34 10.32
CA LEU A 63 9.09 -20.92 9.21
C LEU A 63 7.68 -21.52 9.30
N GLY A 64 7.57 -22.83 9.60
CA GLY A 64 6.29 -23.49 9.85
C GLY A 64 5.53 -22.86 11.01
N GLY A 65 6.24 -22.51 12.10
CA GLY A 65 5.66 -21.80 13.23
C GLY A 65 5.12 -20.42 12.89
N HIS A 66 5.83 -19.63 12.08
CA HIS A 66 5.32 -18.33 11.61
C HIS A 66 4.08 -18.49 10.72
N VAL A 67 4.06 -19.49 9.84
CA VAL A 67 2.87 -19.78 9.01
C VAL A 67 1.69 -20.18 9.90
N ALA A 68 1.89 -21.11 10.84
CA ALA A 68 0.85 -21.54 11.77
C ALA A 68 0.31 -20.37 12.61
N GLN A 69 1.20 -19.55 13.18
CA GLN A 69 0.82 -18.37 13.96
C GLN A 69 0.01 -17.36 13.13
N ALA A 70 0.45 -17.09 11.89
CA ALA A 70 -0.26 -16.18 10.99
C ALA A 70 -1.66 -16.70 10.60
N LEU A 71 -1.86 -18.03 10.64
CA LEU A 71 -3.14 -18.70 10.41
C LEU A 71 -3.92 -19.01 11.69
N GLY A 72 -3.46 -18.53 12.86
CA GLY A 72 -4.12 -18.75 14.15
C GLY A 72 -4.05 -20.18 14.68
N ALA A 73 -3.15 -21.02 14.16
CA ALA A 73 -2.98 -22.42 14.57
C ALA A 73 -1.90 -22.59 15.65
N SER A 74 -2.12 -23.55 16.56
CA SER A 74 -1.16 -23.88 17.61
C SER A 74 0.06 -24.62 17.03
N TRP A 75 1.26 -24.07 17.24
CA TRP A 75 2.52 -24.69 16.82
C TRP A 75 3.32 -25.17 18.03
N THR A 76 3.27 -26.48 18.30
CA THR A 76 3.89 -27.08 19.49
C THR A 76 5.21 -27.79 19.14
N PRO A 77 6.02 -28.19 20.13
CA PRO A 77 7.21 -29.00 19.89
C PRO A 77 6.94 -30.32 19.15
N ALA A 78 5.70 -30.83 19.14
CA ALA A 78 5.32 -32.03 18.38
C ALA A 78 5.28 -31.79 16.85
N ALA A 79 5.26 -30.53 16.41
CA ALA A 79 5.19 -30.17 14.99
C ALA A 79 6.52 -30.33 14.24
N TRP A 80 7.63 -30.62 14.93
CA TRP A 80 8.94 -30.80 14.31
C TRP A 80 9.82 -31.78 15.10
N SER A 81 10.84 -32.34 14.45
CA SER A 81 11.77 -33.31 15.04
C SER A 81 13.22 -32.83 14.98
N ARG A 82 14.11 -33.53 15.71
CA ARG A 82 15.57 -33.31 15.64
C ARG A 82 16.02 -33.42 14.17
N GLY A 83 16.73 -32.40 13.67
CA GLY A 83 17.12 -32.29 12.26
C GLY A 83 16.35 -31.24 11.44
N SER A 84 15.56 -30.37 12.09
CA SER A 84 14.77 -29.31 11.42
C SER A 84 13.70 -29.83 10.44
N THR A 85 13.19 -31.03 10.68
CA THR A 85 12.14 -31.66 9.86
C THR A 85 10.79 -31.47 10.51
N ILE A 86 9.77 -31.09 9.73
CA ILE A 86 8.39 -30.92 10.21
C ILE A 86 7.75 -32.31 10.30
N THR A 87 7.05 -32.61 11.38
CA THR A 87 6.38 -33.92 11.53
C THR A 87 5.11 -33.99 10.69
N LEU A 88 4.53 -35.18 10.53
CA LEU A 88 3.20 -35.30 9.92
C LEU A 88 2.15 -34.49 10.70
N TYR A 89 2.24 -34.47 12.02
CA TYR A 89 1.41 -33.63 12.88
C TYR A 89 1.53 -32.14 12.52
N GLY A 90 2.77 -31.64 12.39
CA GLY A 90 3.01 -30.25 11.97
C GLY A 90 2.47 -29.94 10.57
N LEU A 91 2.64 -30.86 9.61
CA LEU A 91 2.10 -30.70 8.26
C LEU A 91 0.57 -30.70 8.24
N ASN A 92 -0.08 -31.58 9.01
CA ASN A 92 -1.54 -31.61 9.13
C ASN A 92 -2.08 -30.36 9.84
N THR A 93 -1.35 -29.83 10.83
CA THR A 93 -1.69 -28.54 11.48
C THR A 93 -1.72 -27.39 10.47
N LEU A 94 -0.70 -27.30 9.60
CA LEU A 94 -0.66 -26.28 8.55
C LEU A 94 -1.73 -26.50 7.48
N LEU A 95 -1.98 -27.76 7.12
CA LEU A 95 -2.97 -28.12 6.11
C LEU A 95 -4.39 -27.78 6.56
N GLU A 96 -4.72 -28.09 7.81
CA GLU A 96 -6.00 -27.75 8.43
C GLU A 96 -6.20 -26.23 8.46
N ALA A 97 -5.23 -25.50 9.00
CA ALA A 97 -5.28 -24.05 9.14
C ALA A 97 -5.40 -23.34 7.79
N ALA A 98 -4.64 -23.79 6.78
CA ALA A 98 -4.70 -23.23 5.44
C ALA A 98 -6.02 -23.56 4.73
N THR A 99 -6.56 -24.76 4.91
CA THR A 99 -7.86 -25.15 4.35
C THR A 99 -8.97 -24.29 4.95
N LEU A 100 -8.94 -24.08 6.28
CA LEU A 100 -9.89 -23.24 6.98
C LEU A 100 -9.81 -21.78 6.51
N GLU A 101 -8.61 -21.21 6.40
CA GLU A 101 -8.41 -19.84 5.91
C GLU A 101 -8.89 -19.66 4.47
N LEU A 102 -8.57 -20.62 3.57
CA LEU A 102 -9.06 -20.56 2.19
C LEU A 102 -10.58 -20.69 2.12
N HIS A 103 -11.18 -21.58 2.93
CA HIS A 103 -12.63 -21.68 3.02
C HIS A 103 -13.25 -20.38 3.53
N GLN A 104 -12.69 -19.78 4.58
CA GLN A 104 -13.14 -18.49 5.08
C GLN A 104 -13.03 -17.38 4.04
N ARG A 105 -11.96 -17.36 3.23
CA ARG A 105 -11.80 -16.42 2.11
C ARG A 105 -12.81 -16.66 1.00
N THR A 106 -13.06 -17.91 0.62
CA THR A 106 -14.06 -18.25 -0.39
C THR A 106 -15.46 -17.91 0.07
N VAL A 107 -15.82 -18.22 1.33
CA VAL A 107 -17.10 -17.83 1.93
C VAL A 107 -17.21 -16.31 2.00
N ARG A 108 -16.15 -15.59 2.37
CA ARG A 108 -16.13 -14.13 2.36
C ARG A 108 -16.32 -13.56 0.96
N SER A 109 -15.60 -14.07 -0.04
CA SER A 109 -15.73 -13.70 -1.45
C SER A 109 -17.13 -14.00 -1.99
N ALA A 110 -17.73 -15.14 -1.63
CA ALA A 110 -19.09 -15.50 -2.03
C ALA A 110 -20.14 -14.64 -1.33
N ILE A 111 -19.91 -14.25 -0.06
CA ILE A 111 -20.74 -13.28 0.65
C ILE A 111 -20.57 -11.88 0.02
N GLU A 112 -19.36 -11.49 -0.36
CA GLU A 112 -19.07 -10.23 -1.05
C GLU A 112 -19.73 -10.18 -2.43
N GLU A 113 -19.68 -11.26 -3.21
CA GLU A 113 -20.37 -11.41 -4.49
C GLU A 113 -21.89 -11.47 -4.33
N ALA A 114 -22.40 -12.20 -3.33
CA ALA A 114 -23.82 -12.27 -3.04
C ALA A 114 -24.36 -10.93 -2.53
N LEU A 115 -23.59 -10.20 -1.72
CA LEU A 115 -23.92 -8.86 -1.27
C LEU A 115 -23.88 -7.85 -2.43
N ALA A 116 -22.88 -7.95 -3.32
CA ALA A 116 -22.82 -7.14 -4.54
C ALA A 116 -24.02 -7.41 -5.48
N ALA A 117 -24.44 -8.68 -5.60
CA ALA A 117 -25.61 -9.10 -6.37
C ALA A 117 -26.93 -8.67 -5.71
N GLU A 118 -27.09 -8.87 -4.40
CA GLU A 118 -28.29 -8.52 -3.63
C GLU A 118 -28.51 -7.00 -3.55
N LEU A 119 -27.42 -6.22 -3.56
CA LEU A 119 -27.47 -4.76 -3.62
C LEU A 119 -27.62 -4.21 -5.05
N GLY A 120 -27.52 -5.06 -6.09
CA GLY A 120 -27.60 -4.64 -7.51
C GLY A 120 -26.41 -3.79 -7.97
N ILE A 121 -25.22 -4.00 -7.39
CA ILE A 121 -24.04 -3.15 -7.56
C ILE A 121 -22.92 -3.96 -8.23
N GLY A 122 -22.89 -3.98 -9.57
CA GLY A 122 -21.69 -4.39 -10.31
C GLY A 122 -20.60 -3.31 -10.24
N GLY A 123 -19.34 -3.69 -9.99
CA GLY A 123 -18.18 -2.80 -10.12
C GLY A 123 -17.76 -2.00 -8.88
N PHE A 124 -18.37 -2.20 -7.71
CA PHE A 124 -17.89 -1.61 -6.46
C PHE A 124 -16.69 -2.40 -5.90
N ARG A 125 -15.58 -1.72 -5.59
CA ARG A 125 -14.41 -2.31 -4.90
C ARG A 125 -14.46 -1.93 -3.42
N PRO A 126 -14.74 -2.86 -2.47
CA PRO A 126 -14.80 -2.54 -1.04
C PRO A 126 -13.47 -2.03 -0.51
N ALA A 127 -13.50 -1.06 0.42
CA ALA A 127 -12.31 -0.65 1.15
C ALA A 127 -11.87 -1.76 2.11
N ARG A 128 -10.55 -1.99 2.22
CA ARG A 128 -9.95 -3.08 3.01
C ARG A 128 -9.76 -2.71 4.48
N SER A 129 -9.88 -1.43 4.81
CA SER A 129 -9.71 -0.90 6.16
C SER A 129 -10.62 0.30 6.40
N LYS A 130 -10.89 0.61 7.67
CA LYS A 130 -11.71 1.78 8.03
C LYS A 130 -11.09 3.10 7.58
N ILE A 131 -9.77 3.24 7.67
CA ILE A 131 -9.07 4.45 7.23
C ILE A 131 -9.17 4.63 5.71
N GLU A 132 -9.04 3.54 4.95
CA GLU A 132 -9.26 3.55 3.51
C GLU A 132 -10.70 3.94 3.17
N ALA A 133 -11.69 3.36 3.86
CA ALA A 133 -13.10 3.68 3.64
C ALA A 133 -13.41 5.15 3.94
N VAL A 134 -12.92 5.66 5.07
CA VAL A 134 -13.10 7.06 5.49
C VAL A 134 -12.46 8.04 4.52
N ASN A 135 -11.24 7.76 4.04
CA ASN A 135 -10.57 8.61 3.07
C ASN A 135 -11.30 8.60 1.72
N ARG A 136 -11.72 7.42 1.24
CA ARG A 136 -12.52 7.32 0.01
C ARG A 136 -13.88 8.02 0.12
N ILE A 137 -14.56 7.96 1.27
CA ILE A 137 -15.80 8.72 1.49
C ILE A 137 -15.53 10.23 1.47
N SER A 138 -14.44 10.67 2.12
CA SER A 138 -14.07 12.09 2.15
C SER A 138 -13.68 12.62 0.77
N ALA A 139 -13.11 11.75 -0.07
CA ALA A 139 -12.80 12.02 -1.47
C ALA A 139 -14.04 12.38 -2.30
N LEU A 140 -15.15 11.66 -2.10
CA LEU A 140 -16.41 11.91 -2.83
C LEU A 140 -16.90 13.36 -2.70
N THR A 141 -16.48 14.06 -1.63
CA THR A 141 -16.90 15.43 -1.32
C THR A 141 -15.75 16.42 -1.25
N ARG A 142 -14.52 16.01 -1.61
CA ARG A 142 -13.30 16.85 -1.58
C ARG A 142 -13.01 17.48 -0.22
N SER A 143 -13.36 16.78 0.87
CA SER A 143 -13.27 17.31 2.23
C SER A 143 -11.91 17.09 2.91
N GLY A 144 -10.87 16.75 2.13
CA GLY A 144 -9.51 16.45 2.61
C GLY A 144 -9.37 15.09 3.30
N PRO A 145 -8.13 14.63 3.55
CA PRO A 145 -7.85 13.38 4.28
C PRO A 145 -8.35 13.46 5.73
N GLN A 146 -8.80 12.32 6.27
CA GLN A 146 -9.36 12.24 7.61
C GLN A 146 -8.59 11.25 8.48
N VAL A 147 -8.44 11.56 9.76
CA VAL A 147 -7.79 10.67 10.74
C VAL A 147 -8.87 9.98 11.58
N LEU A 148 -8.67 8.71 11.90
CA LEU A 148 -9.52 8.01 12.87
C LEU A 148 -9.28 8.60 14.27
N GLY A 149 -10.34 8.86 15.02
CA GLY A 149 -10.26 9.21 16.43
C GLY A 149 -9.83 8.02 17.32
N PRO A 150 -9.67 8.25 18.63
CA PRO A 150 -9.20 7.26 19.58
C PRO A 150 -9.92 5.90 19.46
N GLY A 151 -9.15 4.82 19.37
CA GLY A 151 -9.67 3.46 19.18
C GLY A 151 -10.05 3.12 17.73
N SER A 152 -9.41 3.74 16.74
CA SER A 152 -9.65 3.48 15.31
C SER A 152 -11.09 3.75 14.87
N LYS A 153 -11.68 4.81 15.44
CA LYS A 153 -13.07 5.22 15.19
C LYS A 153 -13.13 6.34 14.17
N GLU A 154 -13.99 6.25 13.17
CA GLU A 154 -14.28 7.33 12.23
C GLU A 154 -14.76 8.60 12.96
N ARG A 155 -14.39 9.79 12.47
CA ARG A 155 -14.93 11.04 13.02
C ARG A 155 -16.33 11.30 12.47
N LYS A 156 -17.20 11.94 13.25
CA LYS A 156 -18.54 12.34 12.79
C LYS A 156 -18.47 13.30 11.58
N SER A 157 -17.40 14.10 11.49
CA SER A 157 -17.11 15.01 10.36
C SER A 157 -17.18 14.31 9.00
N VAL A 158 -16.73 13.06 8.89
CA VAL A 158 -16.75 12.28 7.65
C VAL A 158 -18.18 12.16 7.10
N LEU A 159 -19.15 11.91 7.98
CA LEU A 159 -20.56 11.75 7.60
C LEU A 159 -21.22 13.10 7.31
N ILE A 160 -20.88 14.14 8.09
CA ILE A 160 -21.38 15.50 7.87
C ILE A 160 -20.92 15.98 6.48
N ASN A 161 -19.63 15.83 6.20
CA ASN A 161 -19.03 16.17 4.92
C ASN A 161 -19.67 15.40 3.75
N LEU A 162 -19.92 14.09 3.92
CA LEU A 162 -20.63 13.29 2.93
C LEU A 162 -22.05 13.80 2.68
N ALA A 163 -22.80 14.07 3.75
CA ALA A 163 -24.17 14.57 3.71
C ALA A 163 -24.28 15.93 3.02
N GLU A 164 -23.41 16.87 3.39
CA GLU A 164 -23.38 18.23 2.85
C GLU A 164 -22.85 18.25 1.42
N GLY A 165 -21.74 17.55 1.15
CA GLY A 165 -21.11 17.52 -0.16
C GLY A 165 -21.96 16.84 -1.24
N LEU A 166 -22.75 15.82 -0.87
CA LEU A 166 -23.74 15.21 -1.78
C LEU A 166 -25.12 15.87 -1.72
N ARG A 167 -25.28 16.94 -0.92
CA ARG A 167 -26.52 17.71 -0.75
C ARG A 167 -27.73 16.84 -0.41
N LEU A 168 -27.57 15.92 0.54
CA LEU A 168 -28.56 14.90 0.87
C LEU A 168 -29.72 15.43 1.73
N GLY A 169 -29.63 16.65 2.26
CA GLY A 169 -30.70 17.25 3.08
C GLY A 169 -30.95 16.52 4.40
N VAL A 170 -29.97 15.78 4.92
CA VAL A 170 -30.08 15.03 6.18
C VAL A 170 -29.68 15.91 7.37
N ASP A 171 -30.32 15.69 8.51
CA ASP A 171 -30.04 16.40 9.76
C ASP A 171 -28.69 15.97 10.36
N THR A 172 -27.69 16.86 10.28
CA THR A 172 -26.31 16.62 10.74
C THR A 172 -26.15 16.72 12.26
N SER A 173 -27.19 17.17 12.99
CA SER A 173 -27.16 17.25 14.46
C SER A 173 -27.21 15.87 15.13
N ARG A 174 -27.81 14.88 14.44
CA ARG A 174 -27.99 13.48 14.88
C ARG A 174 -26.71 12.81 15.37
N ASN A 175 -26.84 11.79 16.21
CA ASN A 175 -25.64 11.02 16.60
C ASN A 175 -25.05 10.28 15.39
N LYS A 176 -23.82 9.80 15.51
CA LYS A 176 -23.07 9.25 14.37
C LYS A 176 -23.79 8.09 13.67
N VAL A 177 -24.38 7.18 14.45
CA VAL A 177 -25.08 6.00 13.90
C VAL A 177 -26.37 6.42 13.20
N GLU A 178 -27.13 7.32 13.82
CA GLU A 178 -28.35 7.87 13.23
C GLU A 178 -28.08 8.70 11.97
N LEU A 179 -27.00 9.47 11.96
CA LEU A 179 -26.57 10.24 10.80
C LEU A 179 -26.17 9.29 9.66
N GLY A 180 -25.37 8.25 9.95
CA GLY A 180 -25.03 7.20 8.99
C GLY A 180 -26.26 6.51 8.41
N ALA A 181 -27.24 6.15 9.26
CA ALA A 181 -28.51 5.57 8.82
C ALA A 181 -29.29 6.53 7.91
N SER A 182 -29.34 7.82 8.26
CA SER A 182 -30.07 8.84 7.49
C SER A 182 -29.44 9.05 6.12
N ILE A 183 -28.11 9.07 6.04
CA ILE A 183 -27.36 9.14 4.78
C ILE A 183 -27.62 7.89 3.93
N ALA A 184 -27.56 6.70 4.54
CA ALA A 184 -27.84 5.45 3.84
C ALA A 184 -29.25 5.45 3.22
N VAL A 185 -30.27 5.88 3.98
CA VAL A 185 -31.64 6.03 3.46
C VAL A 185 -31.69 7.04 2.31
N ALA A 186 -31.07 8.21 2.46
CA ALA A 186 -31.05 9.25 1.42
C ALA A 186 -30.34 8.79 0.13
N LEU A 187 -29.35 7.89 0.24
CA LEU A 187 -28.62 7.31 -0.89
C LEU A 187 -29.23 6.00 -1.41
N GLY A 188 -30.30 5.48 -0.81
CA GLY A 188 -30.91 4.20 -1.15
C GLY A 188 -30.01 2.98 -0.84
N ALA A 189 -29.29 3.01 0.28
CA ALA A 189 -28.36 1.99 0.72
C ALA A 189 -28.88 1.20 1.92
N SER A 190 -28.45 -0.05 2.07
CA SER A 190 -28.81 -0.88 3.21
C SER A 190 -28.08 -0.45 4.48
N TRP A 191 -28.82 -0.27 5.58
CA TRP A 191 -28.29 0.02 6.91
C TRP A 191 -28.84 -0.98 7.92
N THR A 192 -28.00 -1.94 8.31
CA THR A 192 -28.38 -3.05 9.20
C THR A 192 -27.67 -2.95 10.56
N PRO A 193 -28.02 -3.77 11.56
CA PRO A 193 -27.29 -3.81 12.82
C PRO A 193 -25.79 -4.13 12.68
N ARG A 194 -25.33 -4.66 11.54
CA ARG A 194 -23.90 -4.87 11.24
C ARG A 194 -23.16 -3.60 10.87
N ALA A 195 -23.87 -2.53 10.50
CA ALA A 195 -23.26 -1.25 10.09
C ALA A 195 -22.64 -0.47 11.25
N TRP A 196 -22.88 -0.88 12.50
CA TRP A 196 -22.36 -0.20 13.69
C TRP A 196 -22.09 -1.20 14.83
N SER A 197 -21.28 -0.79 15.81
CA SER A 197 -20.95 -1.57 17.00
C SER A 197 -21.27 -0.81 18.28
N ALA A 198 -21.30 -1.52 19.41
CA ALA A 198 -21.45 -0.94 20.74
C ALA A 198 -20.46 0.24 20.93
N GLY A 199 -20.96 1.39 21.39
CA GLY A 199 -20.20 2.64 21.52
C GLY A 199 -20.25 3.58 20.29
N HIS A 200 -21.34 3.55 19.52
CA HIS A 200 -21.64 4.48 18.42
C HIS A 200 -20.54 4.59 17.35
N THR A 201 -19.90 3.46 17.05
CA THR A 201 -18.85 3.37 16.02
C THR A 201 -19.41 2.68 14.79
N ILE A 202 -19.20 3.26 13.61
CA ILE A 202 -19.59 2.66 12.34
C ILE A 202 -18.56 1.57 12.00
N THR A 203 -19.02 0.41 11.58
CA THR A 203 -18.15 -0.70 11.17
C THR A 203 -17.55 -0.46 9.79
N LEU A 204 -16.59 -1.28 9.37
CA LEU A 204 -16.11 -1.23 7.99
C LEU A 204 -17.25 -1.52 7.00
N ASP A 205 -18.12 -2.47 7.32
CA ASP A 205 -19.32 -2.79 6.53
C ASP A 205 -20.22 -1.56 6.37
N GLY A 206 -20.51 -0.84 7.47
CA GLY A 206 -21.29 0.38 7.44
C GLY A 206 -20.65 1.48 6.58
N LEU A 207 -19.33 1.65 6.66
CA LEU A 207 -18.59 2.61 5.84
C LEU A 207 -18.57 2.20 4.36
N ASN A 208 -18.37 0.92 4.05
CA ASN A 208 -18.39 0.42 2.67
C ASN A 208 -19.78 0.56 2.04
N ASN A 209 -20.86 0.39 2.81
CA ASN A 209 -22.22 0.64 2.33
C ASN A 209 -22.44 2.11 1.95
N LEU A 210 -21.96 3.05 2.78
CA LEU A 210 -22.05 4.49 2.49
C LEU A 210 -21.16 4.89 1.31
N LEU A 211 -19.96 4.33 1.24
CA LEU A 211 -19.01 4.55 0.16
C LEU A 211 -19.58 4.08 -1.19
N ALA A 212 -20.05 2.84 -1.26
CA ALA A 212 -20.67 2.28 -2.46
C ALA A 212 -21.85 3.14 -2.94
N ALA A 213 -22.70 3.57 -2.00
CA ALA A 213 -23.87 4.37 -2.33
C ALA A 213 -23.51 5.81 -2.76
N GLY A 214 -22.46 6.38 -2.19
CA GLY A 214 -21.90 7.66 -2.60
C GLY A 214 -21.25 7.59 -3.99
N GLU A 215 -20.43 6.58 -4.26
CA GLU A 215 -19.87 6.31 -5.59
C GLU A 215 -20.98 6.09 -6.63
N ARG A 216 -22.06 5.38 -6.28
CA ARG A 216 -23.25 5.21 -7.13
C ARG A 216 -23.90 6.54 -7.48
N ARG A 217 -24.12 7.39 -6.47
CA ARG A 217 -24.78 8.69 -6.62
C ARG A 217 -24.01 9.61 -7.55
N LEU A 218 -22.69 9.47 -7.59
CA LEU A 218 -21.79 10.23 -8.47
C LEU A 218 -21.53 9.55 -9.82
N GLY A 219 -22.11 8.37 -10.09
CA GLY A 219 -21.89 7.64 -11.34
C GLY A 219 -20.49 7.03 -11.48
N LEU A 220 -19.79 6.79 -10.36
CA LEU A 220 -18.42 6.29 -10.32
C LEU A 220 -18.33 4.75 -10.29
N LEU A 221 -19.46 4.06 -10.13
CA LEU A 221 -19.51 2.59 -10.09
C LEU A 221 -19.41 1.97 -11.49
N GLY A 222 -18.54 0.98 -11.64
CA GLY A 222 -18.32 0.27 -12.90
C GLY A 222 -17.32 0.94 -13.86
N GLN A 223 -16.70 2.05 -13.46
CA GLN A 223 -15.49 2.52 -14.13
C GLN A 223 -14.30 1.76 -13.55
N ASP A 224 -13.75 0.79 -14.29
CA ASP A 224 -12.42 0.32 -14.00
C ASP A 224 -11.48 1.52 -14.12
N ALA A 225 -10.92 1.99 -13.01
CA ALA A 225 -10.03 3.14 -13.01
C ALA A 225 -8.79 2.90 -13.91
N GLU A 226 -8.47 1.62 -14.19
CA GLU A 226 -7.47 1.15 -15.15
C GLU A 226 -7.85 1.40 -16.63
N GLN A 227 -9.14 1.59 -16.93
CA GLN A 227 -9.69 1.92 -18.26
C GLN A 227 -9.97 3.42 -18.45
N VAL A 228 -9.81 4.25 -17.40
CA VAL A 228 -10.04 5.71 -17.47
C VAL A 228 -9.01 6.42 -18.33
N PHE A 229 -7.77 5.90 -18.39
CA PHE A 229 -6.68 6.50 -19.15
C PHE A 229 -6.24 5.56 -20.28
N ALA A 230 -6.24 6.06 -21.52
CA ALA A 230 -5.83 5.27 -22.68
C ALA A 230 -4.31 5.07 -22.72
N THR A 231 -3.54 6.03 -22.20
CA THR A 231 -2.08 6.00 -22.21
C THR A 231 -1.46 6.36 -20.84
N PRO A 232 -0.23 5.86 -20.54
CA PRO A 232 0.51 6.29 -19.34
C PRO A 232 0.78 7.80 -19.28
N SER A 233 0.90 8.47 -20.44
CA SER A 233 1.11 9.92 -20.49
C SER A 233 -0.13 10.71 -20.07
N GLU A 234 -1.32 10.25 -20.49
CA GLU A 234 -2.60 10.83 -20.04
C GLU A 234 -2.80 10.62 -18.53
N GLU A 235 -2.55 9.40 -18.05
CA GLU A 235 -2.57 9.07 -16.62
C GLU A 235 -1.61 10.01 -15.87
N ALA A 236 -0.35 10.08 -16.28
CA ALA A 236 0.65 10.94 -15.66
C ALA A 236 0.22 12.40 -15.60
N ALA A 237 -0.28 12.97 -16.71
CA ALA A 237 -0.74 14.37 -16.74
C ALA A 237 -1.87 14.63 -15.73
N ALA A 238 -2.80 13.68 -15.59
CA ALA A 238 -3.88 13.75 -14.60
C ALA A 238 -3.37 13.62 -13.16
N LEU A 239 -2.44 12.69 -12.88
CA LEU A 239 -1.80 12.56 -11.57
C LEU A 239 -1.05 13.83 -11.19
N LEU A 240 -0.29 14.42 -12.12
CA LEU A 240 0.43 15.68 -11.88
C LEU A 240 -0.53 16.83 -11.58
N ALA A 241 -1.71 16.86 -12.21
CA ALA A 241 -2.74 17.86 -11.95
C ALA A 241 -3.28 17.74 -10.51
N ALA A 242 -3.66 16.54 -10.09
CA ALA A 242 -4.17 16.31 -8.74
C ALA A 242 -3.11 16.59 -7.66
N LEU A 243 -1.85 16.23 -7.91
CA LEU A 243 -0.75 16.54 -7.01
C LEU A 243 -0.49 18.04 -6.90
N ALA A 244 -0.56 18.78 -8.01
CA ALA A 244 -0.32 20.22 -8.00
C ALA A 244 -1.33 20.99 -7.13
N GLU A 245 -2.59 20.53 -7.07
CA GLU A 245 -3.62 21.13 -6.21
C GLU A 245 -3.42 20.80 -4.72
N ALA A 246 -2.70 19.71 -4.41
CA ALA A 246 -2.46 19.25 -3.05
C ALA A 246 -1.14 19.75 -2.43
N ILE A 247 -0.27 20.36 -3.25
CA ILE A 247 1.05 20.82 -2.83
C ILE A 247 1.02 22.32 -2.59
N ASP A 248 1.24 22.72 -1.34
CA ASP A 248 1.43 24.13 -0.99
C ASP A 248 2.68 24.73 -1.64
N ALA A 249 2.64 26.03 -1.93
CA ALA A 249 3.75 26.76 -2.56
C ALA A 249 5.03 26.81 -1.71
N ALA A 250 4.93 26.63 -0.40
CA ALA A 250 6.05 26.64 0.54
C ALA A 250 5.82 25.65 1.69
N TRP A 251 6.86 24.88 2.04
CA TRP A 251 6.85 23.92 3.13
C TRP A 251 7.85 24.33 4.21
N ASP A 252 7.33 24.65 5.39
CA ASP A 252 8.13 24.81 6.61
C ASP A 252 8.40 23.42 7.23
N GLY A 253 9.67 23.08 7.43
CA GLY A 253 10.05 21.73 7.86
C GLY A 253 9.54 21.37 9.24
N ARG A 254 9.40 22.33 10.16
CA ARG A 254 8.88 22.06 11.51
C ARG A 254 7.40 21.72 11.41
N HIS A 255 6.65 22.57 10.72
CA HIS A 255 5.24 22.36 10.46
C HIS A 255 4.97 21.03 9.74
N CYS A 256 5.72 20.70 8.69
CA CYS A 256 5.57 19.44 7.96
C CYS A 256 5.81 18.21 8.85
N VAL A 257 6.89 18.23 9.64
CA VAL A 257 7.22 17.12 10.55
C VAL A 257 6.21 16.98 11.68
N GLU A 258 5.76 18.09 12.27
CA GLU A 258 4.73 18.11 13.30
C GLU A 258 3.38 17.62 12.77
N THR A 259 2.97 18.08 11.60
CA THR A 259 1.75 17.61 10.92
C THR A 259 1.80 16.09 10.68
N MET A 260 2.93 15.57 10.17
CA MET A 260 3.11 14.12 10.00
C MET A 260 3.12 13.37 11.34
N ARG A 261 3.75 13.93 12.38
CA ARG A 261 3.81 13.35 13.72
C ARG A 261 2.42 13.26 14.35
N ASP A 262 1.66 14.35 14.30
CA ASP A 262 0.33 14.46 14.91
C ASP A 262 -0.69 13.59 14.15
N ALA A 263 -0.44 13.32 12.86
CA ALA A 263 -1.15 12.33 12.06
C ALA A 263 -0.63 10.89 12.24
N GLU A 264 0.33 10.65 13.14
CA GLU A 264 0.99 9.36 13.40
C GLU A 264 1.58 8.70 12.14
N PHE A 265 1.99 9.51 11.15
CA PHE A 265 2.57 9.00 9.91
C PHE A 265 3.93 8.34 10.18
N ARG A 266 4.03 7.03 9.92
CA ARG A 266 5.17 6.17 10.34
C ARG A 266 6.58 6.70 10.07
N HIS A 267 6.74 7.58 9.06
CA HIS A 267 8.04 8.08 8.62
C HIS A 267 8.36 9.51 9.08
N TRP A 268 7.54 10.12 9.94
CA TRP A 268 7.76 11.49 10.43
C TRP A 268 9.15 11.71 11.08
N ARG A 269 9.76 10.65 11.62
CA ARG A 269 11.08 10.66 12.27
C ARG A 269 12.28 10.70 11.31
N GLN A 270 12.06 10.49 10.02
CA GLN A 270 13.13 10.34 9.03
C GLN A 270 13.67 11.70 8.58
N THR A 271 14.97 11.77 8.30
CA THR A 271 15.63 13.02 7.88
C THR A 271 15.22 13.50 6.48
N GLU A 272 14.74 12.58 5.66
CA GLU A 272 14.20 12.80 4.31
C GLU A 272 12.74 13.30 4.35
N TRP A 273 12.41 14.16 5.32
CA TRP A 273 11.04 14.59 5.62
C TRP A 273 10.31 15.17 4.40
N ILE A 274 11.00 15.81 3.45
CA ILE A 274 10.39 16.35 2.22
C ILE A 274 9.77 15.23 1.38
N GLY A 275 10.47 14.11 1.22
CA GLY A 275 9.94 12.96 0.47
C GLY A 275 8.74 12.35 1.16
N TRP A 276 8.83 12.19 2.48
CA TRP A 276 7.74 11.66 3.29
C TRP A 276 6.52 12.58 3.37
N TYR A 277 6.73 13.90 3.42
CA TYR A 277 5.66 14.87 3.39
C TYR A 277 4.98 14.90 2.01
N PHE A 278 5.76 14.75 0.93
CA PHE A 278 5.20 14.60 -0.42
C PHE A 278 4.32 13.36 -0.55
N GLU A 279 4.74 12.21 -0.02
CA GLU A 279 3.88 11.02 0.06
C GLU A 279 2.63 11.27 0.91
N TYR A 280 2.80 11.92 2.07
CA TYR A 280 1.73 12.20 3.03
C TYR A 280 0.60 13.05 2.43
N VAL A 281 0.91 14.10 1.67
CA VAL A 281 -0.10 14.93 0.99
C VAL A 281 -0.52 14.36 -0.37
N GLY A 282 0.43 13.77 -1.09
CA GLY A 282 0.25 13.35 -2.48
C GLY A 282 -0.55 12.06 -2.63
N ILE A 283 -0.28 11.02 -1.83
CA ILE A 283 -0.97 9.74 -1.95
C ILE A 283 -2.48 9.92 -1.69
N PRO A 284 -2.93 10.61 -0.62
CA PRO A 284 -4.35 10.87 -0.44
C PRO A 284 -4.94 11.68 -1.60
N ALA A 285 -4.24 12.68 -2.13
CA ALA A 285 -4.74 13.47 -3.26
C ALA A 285 -4.99 12.61 -4.51
N LEU A 286 -4.06 11.71 -4.84
CA LEU A 286 -4.20 10.78 -5.95
C LEU A 286 -5.33 9.78 -5.72
N VAL A 287 -5.37 9.17 -4.53
CA VAL A 287 -6.43 8.23 -4.17
C VAL A 287 -7.81 8.90 -4.19
N ASN A 288 -7.88 10.15 -3.74
CA ASN A 288 -9.12 10.90 -3.73
C ASN A 288 -9.58 11.29 -5.14
N ALA A 289 -8.66 11.57 -6.05
CA ALA A 289 -8.99 11.98 -7.41
C ALA A 289 -9.32 10.79 -8.33
N PHE A 290 -8.63 9.66 -8.16
CA PHE A 290 -8.64 8.57 -9.16
C PHE A 290 -8.82 7.17 -8.57
N GLY A 291 -8.89 7.02 -7.25
CA GLY A 291 -8.88 5.70 -6.59
C GLY A 291 -7.48 5.08 -6.59
N GLY A 292 -7.35 3.78 -6.83
CA GLY A 292 -6.05 3.11 -6.75
C GLY A 292 -5.45 3.11 -5.33
N GLY A 293 -4.12 2.98 -5.24
CA GLY A 293 -3.42 3.03 -3.95
C GLY A 293 -2.05 2.34 -3.98
N PRO A 294 -1.36 2.27 -2.83
CA PRO A 294 0.00 1.72 -2.76
C PRO A 294 0.04 0.26 -3.18
N ARG A 295 1.12 -0.12 -3.85
CA ARG A 295 1.34 -1.48 -4.37
C ARG A 295 2.69 -2.01 -3.92
N ARG A 296 2.72 -3.26 -3.44
CA ARG A 296 3.97 -3.91 -3.03
C ARG A 296 4.43 -4.88 -4.10
N ILE A 297 5.64 -4.67 -4.60
CA ILE A 297 6.30 -5.53 -5.59
C ILE A 297 7.58 -6.04 -4.93
N LEU A 298 7.69 -7.36 -4.81
CA LEU A 298 8.71 -8.00 -3.97
C LEU A 298 8.71 -7.43 -2.53
N ASN A 299 9.81 -6.81 -2.11
CA ASN A 299 9.97 -6.21 -0.80
C ASN A 299 9.79 -4.68 -0.79
N THR A 300 9.47 -4.09 -1.94
CA THR A 300 9.40 -2.65 -2.12
C THR A 300 7.96 -2.22 -2.27
N SER A 301 7.57 -1.19 -1.52
CA SER A 301 6.27 -0.56 -1.64
C SER A 301 6.42 0.62 -2.58
N PHE A 302 5.72 0.58 -3.70
CA PHE A 302 5.50 1.70 -4.59
C PHE A 302 4.31 2.50 -4.04
N ASP A 303 4.41 3.82 -4.14
CA ASP A 303 3.52 4.75 -3.43
C ASP A 303 2.08 4.73 -3.95
N TYR A 304 1.91 4.53 -5.25
CA TYR A 304 0.61 4.59 -5.90
C TYR A 304 0.54 3.65 -7.10
N ALA A 305 -0.58 3.00 -7.33
CA ALA A 305 -0.84 2.21 -8.52
C ALA A 305 -2.27 2.41 -8.97
N LEU A 306 -2.42 2.58 -10.28
CA LEU A 306 -3.70 2.64 -10.98
C LEU A 306 -3.59 1.79 -12.25
N ARG A 307 -3.46 2.42 -13.43
CA ARG A 307 -3.10 1.72 -14.66
C ARG A 307 -1.61 1.38 -14.64
N SER A 308 -0.76 2.34 -14.30
CA SER A 308 0.67 2.13 -14.12
C SER A 308 1.01 2.10 -12.63
N THR A 309 2.13 1.48 -12.27
CA THR A 309 2.68 1.57 -10.92
C THR A 309 3.56 2.82 -10.83
N TRP A 310 3.28 3.72 -9.89
CA TRP A 310 3.93 5.00 -9.69
C TRP A 310 4.64 5.09 -8.34
N ASP A 311 5.81 5.70 -8.35
CA ASP A 311 6.62 5.96 -7.18
C ASP A 311 6.91 7.47 -7.08
N LEU A 312 6.65 8.06 -5.92
CA LEU A 312 6.80 9.48 -5.67
C LEU A 312 8.21 9.73 -5.13
N LYS A 313 8.88 10.73 -5.69
CA LYS A 313 10.24 11.12 -5.29
C LYS A 313 10.33 12.62 -5.11
N ALA A 314 11.06 13.07 -4.10
CA ALA A 314 11.40 14.46 -3.92
C ALA A 314 12.88 14.71 -4.29
N HIS A 315 13.12 15.78 -5.03
CA HIS A 315 14.44 16.22 -5.45
C HIS A 315 14.66 17.70 -5.13
N SER A 316 15.87 18.03 -4.66
CA SER A 316 16.26 19.40 -4.37
C SER A 316 17.23 19.93 -5.42
N ARG A 317 16.94 21.11 -5.96
CA ARG A 317 17.86 21.82 -6.87
C ARG A 317 19.16 22.18 -6.15
N GLY A 318 20.21 22.41 -6.94
CA GLY A 318 21.58 22.67 -6.45
C GLY A 318 22.37 21.42 -6.07
N GLY A 319 21.72 20.25 -6.04
CA GLY A 319 22.38 18.95 -5.97
C GLY A 319 22.71 18.38 -7.35
N GLU A 320 23.08 17.11 -7.37
CA GLU A 320 23.26 16.38 -8.63
C GLU A 320 21.95 16.35 -9.43
N ALA A 321 22.01 16.57 -10.75
CA ALA A 321 20.86 16.59 -11.66
C ALA A 321 20.28 15.19 -11.93
N ALA A 322 20.04 14.43 -10.86
CA ALA A 322 19.56 13.07 -10.90
C ALA A 322 18.90 12.66 -9.56
N ALA A 323 17.82 11.88 -9.62
CA ALA A 323 17.13 11.34 -8.44
C ALA A 323 17.39 9.84 -8.26
N LEU A 324 17.66 9.44 -7.02
CA LEU A 324 17.78 8.04 -6.63
C LEU A 324 16.40 7.39 -6.56
N LEU A 325 16.25 6.22 -7.16
CA LEU A 325 15.00 5.46 -7.24
C LEU A 325 15.05 4.24 -6.30
N ASN A 326 14.09 3.34 -6.49
CA ASN A 326 13.98 2.08 -5.78
C ASN A 326 15.04 1.04 -6.22
N ASP A 327 15.06 -0.11 -5.54
CA ASP A 327 15.94 -1.21 -5.90
C ASP A 327 15.63 -1.72 -7.30
N ARG A 328 16.70 -2.08 -8.03
CA ARG A 328 16.61 -2.49 -9.42
C ARG A 328 15.68 -3.69 -9.61
N ASP A 329 15.78 -4.70 -8.73
CA ASP A 329 14.99 -5.92 -8.85
C ASP A 329 13.48 -5.64 -8.72
N ALA A 330 13.06 -4.76 -7.80
CA ALA A 330 11.65 -4.37 -7.69
C ALA A 330 11.16 -3.56 -8.88
N ILE A 331 12.00 -2.69 -9.45
CA ILE A 331 11.66 -1.96 -10.68
C ILE A 331 11.51 -2.94 -11.85
N GLU A 332 12.48 -3.84 -12.04
CA GLU A 332 12.41 -4.85 -13.09
C GLU A 332 11.19 -5.76 -12.93
N ALA A 333 10.88 -6.22 -11.71
CA ALA A 333 9.68 -7.01 -11.45
C ALA A 333 8.39 -6.21 -11.69
N GLY A 334 8.39 -4.90 -11.43
CA GLY A 334 7.24 -4.04 -11.74
C GLY A 334 7.06 -3.80 -13.25
N LEU A 335 8.13 -3.87 -14.04
CA LEU A 335 8.05 -3.78 -15.50
C LEU A 335 7.45 -5.05 -16.14
N ASP A 336 7.39 -6.16 -15.41
CA ASP A 336 6.69 -7.37 -15.82
C ASP A 336 5.17 -7.27 -15.56
N GLU A 337 4.71 -6.27 -14.80
CA GLU A 337 3.28 -6.04 -14.56
C GLU A 337 2.62 -5.25 -15.71
N PRO A 338 1.32 -5.46 -15.97
CA PRO A 338 0.58 -4.64 -16.92
C PRO A 338 0.64 -3.15 -16.54
N GLY A 339 0.93 -2.29 -17.52
CA GLY A 339 1.00 -0.83 -17.34
C GLY A 339 2.40 -0.27 -17.06
N GLY A 340 3.36 -1.10 -16.68
CA GLY A 340 4.75 -0.68 -16.46
C GLY A 340 4.94 0.15 -15.19
N VAL A 341 6.10 0.81 -15.09
CA VAL A 341 6.54 1.55 -13.90
C VAL A 341 6.83 2.99 -14.25
N GLY A 342 6.33 3.91 -13.42
CA GLY A 342 6.61 5.32 -13.51
C GLY A 342 7.11 5.94 -12.21
N PHE A 343 7.73 7.10 -12.34
CA PHE A 343 8.28 7.89 -11.25
C PHE A 343 7.78 9.33 -11.37
N ILE A 344 7.14 9.85 -10.32
CA ILE A 344 6.75 11.25 -10.24
C ILE A 344 7.75 11.96 -9.33
N VAL A 345 8.50 12.91 -9.89
CA VAL A 345 9.55 13.63 -9.18
C VAL A 345 9.09 15.06 -8.90
N LEU A 346 8.91 15.38 -7.62
CA LEU A 346 8.75 16.74 -7.13
C LEU A 346 10.12 17.41 -6.99
N THR A 347 10.39 18.41 -7.82
CA THR A 347 11.60 19.24 -7.75
C THR A 347 11.30 20.58 -7.10
N GLY A 348 12.19 21.02 -6.20
CA GLY A 348 12.06 22.29 -5.51
C GLY A 348 13.36 22.82 -4.91
N ASP A 349 13.30 24.01 -4.31
CA ASP A 349 14.43 24.65 -3.66
C ASP A 349 14.49 24.27 -2.18
N PRO A 350 15.61 23.69 -1.71
CA PRO A 350 15.82 23.48 -0.28
C PRO A 350 16.26 24.78 0.41
N ASP A 351 15.83 24.98 1.64
CA ASP A 351 16.40 25.99 2.54
C ASP A 351 17.16 25.33 3.68
N TYR A 352 18.32 25.88 4.03
CA TYR A 352 19.20 25.44 5.13
C TYR A 352 19.41 26.54 6.18
N SER A 353 18.66 27.64 6.12
CA SER A 353 18.86 28.84 6.93
C SER A 353 18.58 28.63 8.43
N ASP A 354 17.64 27.76 8.81
CA ASP A 354 17.38 27.44 10.22
C ASP A 354 18.39 26.41 10.74
N ALA A 355 19.50 26.89 11.28
CA ALA A 355 20.52 26.06 11.91
C ALA A 355 20.02 25.29 13.16
N ALA A 356 18.92 25.73 13.79
CA ALA A 356 18.32 25.05 14.94
C ALA A 356 17.40 23.90 14.53
N PHE A 357 17.06 23.76 13.25
CA PHE A 357 16.16 22.72 12.75
C PHE A 357 16.68 21.30 13.03
N ASP A 358 17.96 21.04 12.73
CA ASP A 358 18.55 19.71 12.91
C ASP A 358 18.62 19.31 14.40
N ALA A 359 18.96 20.25 15.28
CA ALA A 359 18.97 20.03 16.73
C ALA A 359 17.56 19.71 17.25
N TRP A 360 16.57 20.53 16.88
CA TRP A 360 15.17 20.29 17.23
C TRP A 360 14.66 18.94 16.72
N HIS A 361 14.91 18.61 15.45
CA HIS A 361 14.42 17.35 14.89
C HIS A 361 15.12 16.14 15.52
N ARG A 362 16.40 16.25 15.93
CA ARG A 362 17.10 15.19 16.68
C ARG A 362 16.43 14.90 18.01
N GLU A 363 16.15 15.95 18.78
CA GLU A 363 15.44 15.85 20.05
C GLU A 363 14.08 15.17 19.85
N LEU A 364 13.30 15.64 18.86
CA LEU A 364 11.97 15.09 18.58
C LEU A 364 12.00 13.60 18.19
N ARG A 365 12.99 13.15 17.41
CA ARG A 365 13.11 11.75 16.97
C ARG A 365 13.87 10.85 17.95
N GLY A 366 14.36 11.40 19.08
CA GLY A 366 15.17 10.68 20.06
C GLY A 366 16.55 10.27 19.52
N ALA A 367 17.12 11.05 18.61
CA ALA A 367 18.47 10.81 18.09
C ALA A 367 19.53 11.42 19.02
N GLY A 368 20.68 10.75 19.13
CA GLY A 368 21.85 11.27 19.84
C GLY A 368 22.45 12.52 19.18
N PRO A 369 23.45 13.16 19.81
CA PRO A 369 24.04 14.41 19.36
C PRO A 369 24.63 14.31 17.94
N ALA A 370 24.79 15.47 17.29
CA ALA A 370 25.44 15.55 15.98
C ALA A 370 26.87 15.01 16.04
N HIS A 371 27.25 14.22 15.03
CA HIS A 371 28.65 13.91 14.76
C HIS A 371 29.21 14.85 13.68
N ASP A 372 30.54 14.97 13.59
CA ASP A 372 31.24 15.83 12.61
C ASP A 372 30.87 15.54 11.14
N ARG A 373 30.37 14.33 10.85
CA ARG A 373 29.92 13.91 9.51
C ARG A 373 28.43 14.15 9.26
N SER A 374 27.71 14.71 10.22
CA SER A 374 26.28 14.97 10.09
C SER A 374 26.07 16.10 9.08
N ARG A 375 25.20 15.86 8.10
CA ARG A 375 24.84 16.87 7.12
C ARG A 375 23.77 17.79 7.72
N THR A 376 23.88 19.09 7.45
CA THR A 376 22.81 20.05 7.75
C THR A 376 21.52 19.60 7.09
N LEU A 377 20.44 19.53 7.88
CA LEU A 377 19.13 19.18 7.37
C LEU A 377 18.48 20.38 6.70
N LYS A 378 17.64 20.09 5.70
CA LYS A 378 16.83 21.09 5.02
C LYS A 378 15.73 21.54 5.99
N SER A 379 15.71 22.83 6.30
CA SER A 379 14.76 23.47 7.20
C SER A 379 13.43 23.84 6.54
N ALA A 380 13.45 24.12 5.23
CA ALA A 380 12.25 24.37 4.45
C ALA A 380 12.44 23.86 3.01
N PHE A 381 11.35 23.83 2.26
CA PHE A 381 11.35 23.44 0.85
C PHE A 381 10.33 24.26 0.07
N ARG A 382 10.71 24.78 -1.08
CA ARG A 382 9.80 25.44 -2.03
C ARG A 382 9.55 24.53 -3.22
N PRO A 383 8.40 23.86 -3.31
CA PRO A 383 7.99 23.12 -4.50
C PRO A 383 7.99 23.98 -5.76
N LEU A 384 8.48 23.46 -6.89
CA LEU A 384 8.54 24.21 -8.16
C LEU A 384 7.95 23.46 -9.34
N ARG A 385 8.20 22.16 -9.45
CA ARG A 385 7.80 21.38 -10.63
C ARG A 385 7.62 19.92 -10.30
N LEU A 386 6.62 19.32 -10.93
CA LEU A 386 6.47 17.88 -11.01
C LEU A 386 6.86 17.40 -12.42
N ASP A 387 7.72 16.39 -12.50
CA ASP A 387 8.03 15.68 -13.74
C ASP A 387 7.66 14.20 -13.57
N ALA A 388 6.96 13.62 -14.55
CA ALA A 388 6.61 12.20 -14.57
C ALA A 388 7.41 11.47 -15.65
N TYR A 389 8.05 10.37 -15.25
CA TYR A 389 8.85 9.51 -16.10
C TYR A 389 8.25 8.12 -16.14
N HIS A 390 8.21 7.46 -17.29
CA HIS A 390 7.59 6.15 -17.43
C HIS A 390 8.45 5.19 -18.24
N LEU A 391 8.47 3.93 -17.80
CA LEU A 391 9.08 2.79 -18.45
C LEU A 391 8.00 1.73 -18.64
N ARG A 392 7.75 1.37 -19.90
CA ARG A 392 6.70 0.41 -20.25
C ARG A 392 7.03 -1.01 -19.83
N ASP A 393 8.26 -1.44 -20.09
CA ASP A 393 8.71 -2.80 -19.97
C ASP A 393 10.24 -2.84 -19.80
N ARG A 394 10.81 -4.05 -19.71
CA ARG A 394 12.25 -4.24 -19.55
C ARG A 394 13.05 -3.75 -20.77
N ALA A 395 12.53 -3.87 -21.99
CA ALA A 395 13.21 -3.38 -23.19
C ALA A 395 13.31 -1.84 -23.18
N ALA A 396 12.27 -1.15 -22.70
CA ALA A 396 12.31 0.29 -22.49
C ALA A 396 13.36 0.70 -21.44
N LEU A 397 13.51 -0.06 -20.35
CA LEU A 397 14.57 0.16 -19.36
C LEU A 397 15.97 -0.03 -19.95
N GLU A 398 16.19 -1.10 -20.71
CA GLU A 398 17.48 -1.37 -21.37
C GLU A 398 17.86 -0.23 -22.33
N ALA A 399 16.94 0.18 -23.19
CA ALA A 399 17.15 1.32 -24.09
C ALA A 399 17.38 2.64 -23.34
N ALA A 400 16.75 2.84 -22.18
CA ALA A 400 16.94 4.05 -21.37
C ALA A 400 18.27 4.04 -20.61
N LEU A 401 18.80 2.86 -20.24
CA LEU A 401 20.15 2.69 -19.71
C LEU A 401 21.22 2.99 -20.78
N GLU A 402 21.03 2.49 -22.01
CA GLU A 402 21.91 2.77 -23.15
C GLU A 402 21.96 4.27 -23.49
N ARG A 403 20.81 4.95 -23.39
CA ARG A 403 20.71 6.42 -23.57
C ARG A 403 21.17 7.22 -22.36
N GLU A 404 21.63 6.55 -21.31
CA GLU A 404 22.08 7.15 -20.05
C GLU A 404 21.01 8.00 -19.35
N GLU A 405 19.74 7.74 -19.62
CA GLU A 405 18.62 8.34 -18.91
C GLU A 405 18.49 7.77 -17.51
N PHE A 406 18.80 6.47 -17.38
CA PHE A 406 18.93 5.78 -16.12
C PHE A 406 20.37 5.30 -15.92
N ALA A 407 20.76 5.14 -14.66
CA ALA A 407 22.05 4.58 -14.29
C ALA A 407 21.90 3.63 -13.10
N VAL A 408 22.69 2.56 -13.11
CA VAL A 408 22.79 1.64 -11.97
C VAL A 408 23.68 2.27 -10.91
N MET A 409 23.14 2.44 -9.71
CA MET A 409 23.89 2.85 -8.53
C MET A 409 24.19 1.60 -7.68
N ALA A 410 25.46 1.21 -7.65
CA ALA A 410 25.92 0.22 -6.69
C ALA A 410 25.74 0.77 -5.27
N GLN A 411 25.08 0.00 -4.41
CA GLN A 411 25.00 0.32 -2.99
C GLN A 411 26.18 -0.33 -2.25
N GLY A 412 26.56 0.25 -1.11
CA GLY A 412 27.55 -0.33 -0.20
C GLY A 412 27.08 -1.66 0.41
N ARG A 413 27.67 -2.03 1.56
CA ARG A 413 27.31 -3.28 2.24
C ARG A 413 26.18 -3.09 3.25
N GLN A 414 25.45 -4.16 3.53
CA GLN A 414 24.56 -4.29 4.67
C GLN A 414 25.38 -4.35 5.98
N PRO A 415 24.78 -4.12 7.16
CA PRO A 415 25.46 -4.30 8.44
C PRO A 415 26.01 -5.72 8.66
N ASP A 416 25.39 -6.72 8.03
CA ASP A 416 25.84 -8.12 8.03
C ASP A 416 26.98 -8.40 7.03
N GLY A 417 27.49 -7.37 6.33
CA GLY A 417 28.60 -7.47 5.37
C GLY A 417 28.19 -7.89 3.95
N SER A 418 26.94 -8.30 3.72
CA SER A 418 26.44 -8.66 2.39
C SER A 418 26.29 -7.43 1.48
N THR A 419 26.42 -7.60 0.16
CA THR A 419 26.26 -6.49 -0.79
C THR A 419 24.79 -6.07 -0.85
N ARG A 420 24.50 -4.77 -0.70
CA ARG A 420 23.14 -4.26 -0.91
C ARG A 420 22.78 -4.36 -2.39
N LYS A 421 21.52 -4.70 -2.67
CA LYS A 421 21.00 -4.71 -4.04
C LYS A 421 21.19 -3.32 -4.68
N PRO A 422 21.57 -3.24 -5.96
CA PRO A 422 21.74 -1.96 -6.63
C PRO A 422 20.41 -1.21 -6.72
N LYS A 423 20.49 0.11 -6.75
CA LYS A 423 19.36 1.00 -7.06
C LYS A 423 19.48 1.53 -8.46
N LEU A 424 18.38 2.00 -9.03
CA LEU A 424 18.42 2.83 -10.22
C LEU A 424 18.46 4.31 -9.83
N LYS A 425 18.97 5.11 -10.75
CA LYS A 425 18.97 6.56 -10.67
C LYS A 425 18.51 7.12 -12.00
N ILE A 426 17.66 8.13 -11.99
CA ILE A 426 17.26 8.84 -13.21
C ILE A 426 18.07 10.13 -13.37
N ARG A 427 18.60 10.41 -14.57
CA ARG A 427 19.38 11.61 -14.90
C ARG A 427 18.52 12.59 -15.69
N PHE A 428 18.16 13.71 -15.07
CA PHE A 428 17.15 14.63 -15.61
C PHE A 428 17.54 15.22 -16.97
N ASN A 429 18.80 15.58 -17.18
CA ASN A 429 19.24 16.18 -18.44
C ASN A 429 19.00 15.27 -19.65
N LYS A 430 19.15 13.95 -19.46
CA LYS A 430 18.95 12.95 -20.50
C LYS A 430 17.48 12.54 -20.60
N ALA A 431 16.84 12.25 -19.46
CA ALA A 431 15.45 11.84 -19.41
C ALA A 431 14.46 12.93 -19.86
N ASN A 432 14.84 14.21 -19.78
CA ASN A 432 14.02 15.35 -20.24
C ASN A 432 14.23 15.70 -21.73
N SER A 433 15.11 14.98 -22.44
CA SER A 433 15.30 15.18 -23.88
C SER A 433 14.04 14.80 -24.67
N VAL A 434 13.95 15.22 -25.94
CA VAL A 434 12.75 15.01 -26.79
C VAL A 434 12.38 13.52 -26.92
N SER A 435 13.37 12.64 -26.92
CA SER A 435 13.18 11.19 -26.98
C SER A 435 13.25 10.51 -25.60
N GLY A 436 13.41 11.27 -24.53
CA GLY A 436 13.62 10.75 -23.17
C GLY A 436 12.36 10.17 -22.52
N SER A 437 12.53 9.51 -21.38
CA SER A 437 11.47 8.83 -20.63
C SER A 437 10.45 9.76 -19.95
N ARG A 438 10.61 11.09 -20.04
CA ARG A 438 9.62 12.02 -19.46
C ARG A 438 8.34 12.03 -20.29
N VAL A 439 7.23 11.67 -19.64
CA VAL A 439 5.91 11.58 -20.29
C VAL A 439 4.97 12.73 -19.94
N ALA A 440 5.19 13.41 -18.81
CA ALA A 440 4.45 14.62 -18.44
C ALA A 440 5.29 15.55 -17.56
N SER A 441 4.95 16.83 -17.55
CA SER A 441 5.58 17.85 -16.69
C SER A 441 4.55 18.90 -16.31
N ARG A 442 4.63 19.42 -15.08
CA ARG A 442 3.76 20.49 -14.58
C ARG A 442 4.53 21.42 -13.65
N SER A 443 4.58 22.70 -13.99
CA SER A 443 5.05 23.74 -13.08
C SER A 443 4.03 23.97 -11.97
N LEU A 444 4.50 24.12 -10.74
CA LEU A 444 3.67 24.50 -9.61
C LEU A 444 3.59 26.01 -9.54
N THR A 445 2.40 26.52 -9.26
CA THR A 445 2.17 27.95 -9.09
C THR A 445 2.80 28.37 -7.77
N THR A 446 3.74 29.31 -7.84
CA THR A 446 4.55 29.74 -6.69
C THR A 446 4.00 30.96 -6.00
#